data_AF-A0A5K7ZIC1-F1
#
_entry.id   AF-A0A5K7ZIC1-F1
#
_cell.length_a   1.000
_cell.length_b   1.000
_cell.length_c   1.000
_cell.angle_alpha   90.00
_cell.angle_beta   90.00
_cell.angle_gamma   90.00
#
_symmetry.space_group_name_H-M   'P 1'
#
loop_
_entity.id
_entity.type
_entity.pdbx_description
1 polymer ?
#
loop_
_entity_poly.entity_id
_entity_poly.type
_entity_poly.pdbx_seq_one_letter_code
_entity_poly.pdbx_strand_id
1 'polypeptide(L)'
;MLSKMRKMDNKGFTLIELMIVIAIIGILAAIAIPNFIAYRNKSFCSAAESDAGGISAAVADYFSIPTHVNTPTVAQLSGWKGYNFTRAGLSNANHGGIVGGDPNDNITITVTDGSGRCPDDYMKASPYQWDSSGVRDGWDSANATYYKFISLQR
;
A
#
# COMPACT_ATOMS: atom_id res chain seq x y z
N MET A 1 -69.18 -16.19 -23.06
CA MET A 1 -67.96 -15.34 -23.04
C MET A 1 -66.78 -16.25 -22.74
N LEU A 2 -65.95 -16.55 -23.74
CA LEU A 2 -64.85 -17.51 -23.60
C LEU A 2 -63.57 -16.74 -23.22
N SER A 3 -63.16 -16.86 -21.96
CA SER A 3 -61.94 -16.24 -21.45
C SER A 3 -60.72 -16.93 -22.06
N LYS A 4 -60.02 -16.22 -22.96
CA LYS A 4 -58.80 -16.69 -23.61
C LYS A 4 -57.66 -16.61 -22.60
N MET A 5 -57.35 -17.75 -21.97
CA MET A 5 -56.15 -17.89 -21.13
C MET A 5 -54.90 -17.63 -21.96
N ARG A 6 -54.21 -16.52 -21.67
CA ARG A 6 -52.94 -16.15 -22.29
C ARG A 6 -51.87 -17.10 -21.75
N LYS A 7 -51.45 -18.08 -22.57
CA LYS A 7 -50.29 -18.93 -22.28
C LYS A 7 -49.08 -18.01 -22.11
N MET A 8 -48.62 -17.81 -20.87
CA MET A 8 -47.34 -17.16 -20.61
C MET A 8 -46.27 -18.16 -21.00
N ASP A 9 -45.57 -17.85 -22.09
CA ASP A 9 -44.50 -18.67 -22.66
C ASP A 9 -43.28 -18.55 -21.74
N ASN A 10 -43.27 -19.36 -20.67
CA ASN A 10 -42.17 -19.43 -19.71
C ASN A 10 -41.00 -20.15 -20.39
N LYS A 11 -40.26 -19.43 -21.23
CA LYS A 11 -38.97 -19.87 -21.79
C LYS A 11 -37.97 -19.97 -20.65
N GLY A 12 -37.81 -21.18 -20.10
CA GLY A 12 -36.76 -21.50 -19.13
C GLY A 12 -35.39 -21.46 -19.79
N PHE A 13 -34.37 -21.11 -19.00
CA PHE A 13 -32.97 -21.14 -19.41
C PHE A 13 -32.57 -22.58 -19.77
N THR A 14 -31.88 -22.79 -20.89
CA THR A 14 -31.45 -24.13 -21.28
C THR A 14 -30.19 -24.53 -20.51
N LEU A 15 -30.04 -25.83 -20.19
CA LEU A 15 -28.82 -26.34 -19.56
C LEU A 15 -27.57 -26.09 -20.42
N ILE A 16 -27.72 -26.12 -21.74
CA ILE A 16 -26.62 -25.89 -22.67
C ILE A 16 -26.16 -24.42 -22.69
N GLU A 17 -27.08 -23.45 -22.59
CA GLU A 17 -26.72 -22.04 -22.43
C GLU A 17 -25.91 -21.84 -21.16
N LEU A 18 -26.30 -22.47 -20.07
CA LEU A 18 -25.57 -22.37 -18.80
C LEU A 18 -24.19 -23.05 -18.88
N MET A 19 -24.08 -24.19 -19.56
CA MET A 19 -22.81 -24.89 -19.79
C MET A 19 -21.80 -24.06 -20.59
N ILE A 20 -22.23 -23.37 -21.63
CA ILE A 20 -21.34 -22.51 -22.43
C ILE A 20 -20.88 -21.31 -21.60
N VAL A 21 -21.77 -20.73 -20.79
CA VAL A 21 -21.41 -19.60 -19.92
C VAL A 21 -20.33 -19.98 -18.90
N ILE A 22 -20.48 -21.11 -18.21
CA ILE A 22 -19.44 -21.55 -17.25
C ILE A 22 -18.11 -21.88 -17.95
N ALA A 23 -18.15 -22.39 -19.19
CA ALA A 23 -16.94 -22.65 -19.97
C ALA A 23 -16.19 -21.35 -20.31
N ILE A 24 -16.91 -20.31 -20.74
CA ILE A 24 -16.32 -19.00 -21.05
C ILE A 24 -15.77 -18.34 -19.77
N ILE A 25 -16.54 -18.34 -18.68
CA ILE A 25 -16.08 -17.80 -17.38
C ILE A 25 -14.83 -18.54 -16.90
N GLY A 26 -14.77 -19.87 -17.09
CA GLY A 26 -13.60 -20.67 -16.75
C GLY A 26 -12.32 -20.22 -17.47
N ILE A 27 -12.42 -19.94 -18.78
CA ILE A 27 -11.28 -19.45 -19.59
C ILE A 27 -10.84 -18.06 -19.12
N LEU A 28 -11.79 -17.15 -18.90
CA LEU A 28 -11.49 -15.79 -18.44
C LEU A 28 -10.87 -15.79 -17.04
N ALA A 29 -11.41 -16.61 -16.12
CA ALA A 29 -10.91 -16.74 -14.76
C ALA A 29 -9.48 -17.29 -14.71
N ALA A 30 -9.15 -18.26 -15.57
CA ALA A 30 -7.80 -18.84 -15.63
C ALA A 30 -6.71 -17.80 -15.91
N ILE A 31 -7.00 -16.78 -16.74
CA ILE A 31 -6.06 -15.69 -17.05
C ILE A 31 -6.17 -14.56 -16.01
N ALA A 32 -7.39 -14.22 -15.58
CA ALA A 32 -7.63 -13.08 -14.72
C ALA A 32 -7.13 -13.28 -13.29
N ILE A 33 -7.30 -14.47 -12.70
CA ILE A 33 -6.93 -14.76 -11.31
C ILE A 33 -5.45 -14.53 -11.01
N PRO A 34 -4.47 -15.12 -11.76
CA PRO A 34 -3.06 -14.89 -11.46
C PRO A 34 -2.65 -13.43 -11.61
N ASN A 35 -3.18 -12.74 -12.63
CA ASN A 35 -2.91 -11.32 -12.86
C ASN A 35 -3.48 -10.44 -11.73
N PHE A 36 -4.68 -10.75 -11.25
CA PHE A 36 -5.30 -10.04 -10.14
C PHE A 36 -4.52 -10.22 -8.84
N ILE A 37 -4.03 -11.44 -8.56
CA ILE A 37 -3.18 -11.71 -7.38
C ILE A 37 -1.88 -10.90 -7.47
N ALA A 38 -1.21 -10.91 -8.63
CA ALA A 38 0.01 -10.12 -8.82
C ALA A 38 -0.23 -8.61 -8.64
N TYR A 39 -1.34 -8.09 -9.15
CA TYR A 39 -1.73 -6.69 -8.95
C TYR A 39 -2.02 -6.37 -7.48
N ARG A 40 -2.77 -7.24 -6.78
CA ARG A 40 -3.02 -7.11 -5.34
C ARG A 40 -1.72 -7.12 -4.55
N ASN A 41 -0.79 -8.02 -4.87
CA ASN A 41 0.51 -8.10 -4.20
C ASN A 41 1.32 -6.80 -4.35
N LYS A 42 1.36 -6.23 -5.56
CA LYS A 42 1.98 -4.91 -5.79
C LYS A 42 1.29 -3.77 -5.03
N SER A 43 -0.03 -3.84 -4.85
CA SER A 43 -0.77 -2.84 -4.08
C SER A 43 -0.37 -2.80 -2.60
N PHE A 44 0.11 -3.91 -2.02
CA PHE A 44 0.65 -3.90 -0.65
C PHE A 44 1.94 -3.08 -0.56
N CYS A 45 2.84 -3.20 -1.55
CA CYS A 45 4.04 -2.35 -1.62
C CYS A 45 3.67 -0.88 -1.71
N SER A 46 2.80 -0.51 -2.67
CA SER A 46 2.37 0.88 -2.85
C SER A 46 1.68 1.45 -1.62
N ALA A 47 0.96 0.62 -0.86
CA ALA A 47 0.36 1.04 0.40
C ALA A 47 1.41 1.40 1.47
N ALA A 48 2.50 0.62 1.58
CA ALA A 48 3.61 0.94 2.47
C ALA A 48 4.35 2.23 2.06
N GLU A 49 4.55 2.46 0.75
CA GLU A 49 5.11 3.72 0.24
C GLU A 49 4.21 4.91 0.55
N SER A 50 2.88 4.74 0.40
CA SER A 50 1.89 5.76 0.73
C SER A 50 1.87 6.06 2.23
N ASP A 51 1.97 5.03 3.07
CA ASP A 51 2.08 5.18 4.53
C ASP A 51 3.34 5.97 4.90
N ALA A 52 4.48 5.68 4.23
CA ALA A 52 5.73 6.42 4.43
C ALA A 52 5.60 7.89 4.00
N GLY A 53 4.88 8.16 2.91
CA GLY A 53 4.52 9.51 2.48
C GLY A 53 3.67 10.24 3.51
N GLY A 54 2.63 9.61 4.04
CA GLY A 54 1.80 10.19 5.11
C GLY A 54 2.59 10.50 6.37
N ILE A 55 3.46 9.58 6.78
CA ILE A 55 4.39 9.80 7.89
C ILE A 55 5.33 10.99 7.61
N SER A 56 5.83 11.11 6.38
CA SER A 56 6.74 12.21 6.03
C SER A 56 6.10 13.57 6.12
N ALA A 57 4.82 13.68 5.74
CA ALA A 57 4.03 14.89 5.95
C ALA A 57 3.88 15.21 7.44
N ALA A 58 3.58 14.21 8.28
CA ALA A 58 3.46 14.41 9.73
C ALA A 58 4.78 14.88 10.38
N VAL A 59 5.92 14.37 9.92
CA VAL A 59 7.25 14.83 10.36
C VAL A 59 7.50 16.27 9.91
N ALA A 60 7.23 16.60 8.65
CA ALA A 60 7.38 17.97 8.14
C ALA A 60 6.52 18.97 8.92
N ASP A 61 5.26 18.62 9.19
CA ASP A 61 4.34 19.41 10.00
C ASP A 61 4.85 19.57 11.44
N TYR A 62 5.46 18.53 12.02
CA TYR A 62 6.06 18.63 13.36
C TYR A 62 7.16 19.70 13.41
N PHE A 63 8.02 19.80 12.39
CA PHE A 63 9.08 20.80 12.32
C PHE A 63 8.60 22.21 11.90
N SER A 64 7.35 22.35 11.42
CA SER A 64 6.76 23.68 11.19
C SER A 64 6.59 24.50 12.48
N ILE A 65 6.66 23.86 13.65
CA ILE A 65 6.58 24.50 14.95
C ILE A 65 7.98 24.90 15.42
N PRO A 66 8.25 26.19 15.69
CA PRO A 66 9.61 26.67 16.01
C PRO A 66 10.27 26.02 17.23
N THR A 67 9.49 25.59 18.22
CA THR A 67 9.99 24.94 19.43
C THR A 67 10.43 23.50 19.22
N HIS A 68 10.07 22.89 18.09
CA HIS A 68 10.44 21.52 17.75
C HIS A 68 11.78 21.50 17.02
N VAL A 69 12.85 21.25 17.79
CA VAL A 69 14.24 21.24 17.31
C VAL A 69 14.87 19.85 17.27
N ASN A 70 14.22 18.86 17.86
CA ASN A 70 14.72 17.50 17.97
C ASN A 70 13.94 16.57 17.04
N THR A 71 14.58 15.47 16.62
CA THR A 71 13.90 14.40 15.89
C THR A 71 12.70 13.90 16.69
N PRO A 72 11.48 13.88 16.11
CA PRO A 72 10.32 13.38 16.82
C PRO A 72 10.44 11.88 17.06
N THR A 73 10.06 11.45 18.26
CA THR A 73 9.85 10.03 18.54
C THR A 73 8.55 9.55 17.91
N VAL A 74 8.46 8.25 17.68
CA VAL A 74 7.24 7.60 17.17
C VAL A 74 6.03 7.92 18.06
N ALA A 75 6.21 8.03 19.38
CA ALA A 75 5.16 8.38 20.32
C ALA A 75 4.68 9.84 20.18
N GLN A 76 5.58 10.77 19.86
CA GLN A 76 5.22 12.18 19.65
C GLN A 76 4.42 12.40 18.36
N LEU A 77 4.62 11.55 17.35
CA LEU A 77 3.85 11.59 16.11
C LEU A 77 2.61 10.70 16.13
N SER A 78 2.58 9.69 17.01
CA SER A 78 1.40 8.85 17.18
C SER A 78 0.28 9.68 17.80
N GLY A 79 -0.80 9.86 17.04
CA GLY A 79 -1.91 10.76 17.37
C GLY A 79 -1.69 12.20 16.90
N TRP A 80 -0.50 12.56 16.42
CA TRP A 80 -0.22 13.87 15.84
C TRP A 80 -1.04 14.04 14.57
N LYS A 81 -2.03 14.93 14.60
CA LYS A 81 -2.97 15.15 13.48
C LYS A 81 -3.65 13.86 12.97
N GLY A 82 -3.80 12.85 13.82
CA GLY A 82 -4.50 11.60 13.51
C GLY A 82 -3.65 10.50 12.85
N TYR A 83 -2.34 10.70 12.69
CA TYR A 83 -1.44 9.65 12.18
C TYR A 83 -1.11 8.62 13.26
N ASN A 84 -0.99 7.36 12.88
CA ASN A 84 -0.64 6.27 13.80
C ASN A 84 0.48 5.43 13.19
N PHE A 85 1.64 5.41 13.82
CA PHE A 85 2.84 4.71 13.32
C PHE A 85 2.87 3.23 13.73
N THR A 86 1.95 2.83 14.61
CA THR A 86 1.84 1.46 15.09
C THR A 86 1.25 0.54 14.03
N ARG A 87 1.48 -0.76 14.21
CA ARG A 87 0.97 -1.82 13.34
C ARG A 87 -0.54 -1.85 13.15
N ALA A 88 -1.31 -1.29 14.08
CA ALA A 88 -2.76 -1.18 13.98
C ALA A 88 -3.23 0.12 13.30
N GLY A 89 -2.31 1.05 13.07
CA GLY A 89 -2.57 2.41 12.61
C GLY A 89 -2.23 2.68 11.16
N LEU A 90 -1.36 1.85 10.57
CA LEU A 90 -0.99 1.91 9.16
C LEU A 90 -1.72 0.83 8.36
N SER A 91 -1.74 0.98 7.04
CA SER A 91 -2.41 0.05 6.15
C SER A 91 -1.81 -1.35 6.25
N ASN A 92 -2.60 -2.40 5.98
CA ASN A 92 -2.10 -3.79 5.82
C ASN A 92 -1.21 -4.35 6.95
N ALA A 93 -1.38 -3.83 8.17
CA ALA A 93 -0.52 -4.13 9.32
C ALA A 93 0.95 -3.73 9.13
N ASN A 94 1.22 -2.73 8.28
CA ASN A 94 2.52 -2.10 8.15
C ASN A 94 2.95 -1.50 9.49
N HIS A 95 4.25 -1.44 9.75
CA HIS A 95 4.78 -0.62 10.85
C HIS A 95 5.63 0.51 10.31
N GLY A 96 5.56 1.66 10.98
CA GLY A 96 6.36 2.83 10.66
C GLY A 96 7.40 3.08 11.73
N GLY A 97 8.56 3.57 11.32
CA GLY A 97 9.65 3.98 12.19
C GLY A 97 10.30 5.26 11.70
N ILE A 98 11.03 5.90 12.59
CA ILE A 98 11.93 7.00 12.24
C ILE A 98 13.33 6.50 12.54
N VAL A 99 14.15 6.43 11.51
CA VAL A 99 15.56 6.06 11.61
C VAL A 99 16.36 7.35 11.56
N GLY A 100 17.27 7.48 12.52
CA GLY A 100 17.96 8.74 12.81
C GLY A 100 18.57 9.42 11.59
N GLY A 101 18.55 10.74 11.65
CA GLY A 101 19.26 11.70 10.81
C GLY A 101 19.42 12.99 11.63
N ASP A 102 20.21 13.94 11.15
CA ASP A 102 20.33 15.23 11.83
C ASP A 102 19.02 16.01 11.65
N PRO A 103 18.28 16.37 12.72
CA PRO A 103 17.04 17.13 12.60
C PRO A 103 17.22 18.51 11.91
N ASN A 104 18.46 18.95 11.69
CA ASN A 104 18.79 20.17 10.96
C ASN A 104 19.15 19.95 9.49
N ASP A 105 19.28 18.70 9.03
CA ASP A 105 19.68 18.38 7.64
C ASP A 105 18.73 17.37 7.02
N ASN A 106 18.55 16.21 7.67
CA ASN A 106 17.72 15.15 7.14
C ASN A 106 17.12 14.21 8.19
N ILE A 107 15.98 13.63 7.84
CA ILE A 107 15.35 12.55 8.60
C ILE A 107 14.98 11.43 7.65
N THR A 108 15.22 10.20 8.10
CA THR A 108 14.81 9.01 7.36
C THR A 108 13.64 8.32 8.06
N ILE A 109 12.60 8.03 7.31
CA ILE A 109 11.44 7.27 7.75
C ILE A 109 11.54 5.87 7.19
N THR A 110 11.11 4.89 7.97
CA THR A 110 10.96 3.53 7.50
C THR A 110 9.52 3.09 7.59
N VAL A 111 9.05 2.35 6.60
CA VAL A 111 7.80 1.61 6.67
C VAL A 111 8.04 0.18 6.21
N THR A 112 7.79 -0.78 7.07
CA THR A 112 7.92 -2.21 6.74
C THR A 112 6.55 -2.76 6.35
N ASP A 113 6.49 -3.47 5.22
CA ASP A 113 5.30 -4.20 4.80
C ASP A 113 5.00 -5.30 5.83
N GLY A 114 3.88 -5.15 6.53
CA GLY A 114 3.44 -6.16 7.51
C GLY A 114 2.65 -7.31 6.87
N SER A 115 2.28 -7.18 5.60
CA SER A 115 1.47 -8.19 4.91
C SER A 115 2.29 -9.39 4.44
N GLY A 116 3.60 -9.22 4.21
CA GLY A 116 4.47 -10.23 3.63
C GLY A 116 4.08 -10.59 2.20
N ARG A 117 3.36 -9.71 1.50
CA ARG A 117 2.85 -9.94 0.14
C ARG A 117 3.51 -9.06 -0.90
N CYS A 118 4.28 -8.06 -0.48
CA CYS A 118 5.03 -7.23 -1.41
C CYS A 118 6.06 -8.09 -2.18
N PRO A 119 6.03 -8.15 -3.53
CA PRO A 119 6.96 -8.99 -4.28
C PRO A 119 8.39 -8.46 -4.28
N ASP A 120 9.37 -9.36 -4.17
CA ASP A 120 10.81 -9.03 -4.25
C ASP A 120 11.18 -8.24 -5.50
N ASP A 121 10.61 -8.59 -6.66
CA ASP A 121 10.91 -7.91 -7.92
C ASP A 121 10.48 -6.45 -7.90
N TYR A 122 9.38 -6.13 -7.20
CA TYR A 122 8.91 -4.76 -7.03
C TYR A 122 9.90 -3.96 -6.17
N MET A 123 10.31 -4.54 -5.04
CA MET A 123 11.26 -3.91 -4.12
C MET A 123 12.64 -3.71 -4.78
N LYS A 124 13.15 -4.72 -5.48
CA LYS A 124 14.44 -4.66 -6.17
C LYS A 124 14.45 -3.72 -7.37
N ALA A 125 13.30 -3.39 -7.95
CA ALA A 125 13.20 -2.40 -9.03
C ALA A 125 13.43 -0.96 -8.53
N SER A 126 13.26 -0.72 -7.24
CA SER A 126 13.46 0.59 -6.60
C SER A 126 14.29 0.44 -5.32
N PRO A 127 15.54 -0.04 -5.43
CA PRO A 127 16.34 -0.36 -4.27
C PRO A 127 16.72 0.91 -3.51
N TYR A 128 16.67 0.83 -2.19
CA TYR A 128 17.23 1.85 -1.33
C TYR A 128 18.76 1.88 -1.44
N GLN A 129 19.35 3.07 -1.58
CA GLN A 129 20.80 3.24 -1.69
C GLN A 129 21.29 4.28 -0.67
N TRP A 130 22.29 3.88 0.13
CA TRP A 130 23.17 4.80 0.85
C TRP A 130 24.43 4.99 0.00
N ASP A 131 24.52 6.10 -0.73
CA ASP A 131 25.73 6.43 -1.47
C ASP A 131 26.24 7.84 -1.12
N SER A 132 27.43 8.18 -1.63
CA SER A 132 28.09 9.47 -1.42
C SER A 132 27.37 10.66 -2.07
N SER A 133 26.31 10.41 -2.86
CA SER A 133 25.46 11.41 -3.52
C SER A 133 24.21 11.73 -2.70
N GLY A 134 23.99 11.03 -1.59
CA GLY A 134 22.88 11.23 -0.67
C GLY A 134 22.02 9.98 -0.48
N VAL A 135 21.10 10.06 0.48
CA VAL A 135 20.11 9.01 0.73
C VAL A 135 18.94 9.21 -0.21
N ARG A 136 18.58 8.18 -0.98
CA ARG A 136 17.43 8.21 -1.90
C ARG A 136 16.31 7.35 -1.35
N ASP A 137 15.06 7.73 -1.61
CA ASP A 137 13.91 6.87 -1.30
C ASP A 137 14.03 5.51 -2.00
N GLY A 138 13.62 4.44 -1.32
CA GLY A 138 13.63 3.11 -1.93
C GLY A 138 13.38 1.97 -0.97
N TRP A 139 13.39 0.77 -1.50
CA TRP A 139 13.14 -0.46 -0.76
C TRP A 139 14.41 -1.20 -0.36
N ASP A 140 14.43 -1.65 0.88
CA ASP A 140 15.25 -2.76 1.33
C ASP A 140 14.45 -4.06 1.21
N SER A 141 14.71 -4.78 0.13
CA SER A 141 14.06 -6.08 -0.15
C SER A 141 14.40 -7.17 0.88
N ALA A 142 15.50 -7.05 1.64
CA ALA A 142 15.87 -8.06 2.64
C ALA A 142 14.96 -7.99 3.87
N ASN A 143 14.51 -6.78 4.22
CA ASN A 143 13.67 -6.52 5.39
C ASN A 143 12.25 -6.08 5.02
N ALA A 144 11.86 -6.16 3.74
CA ALA A 144 10.59 -5.65 3.21
C ALA A 144 10.26 -4.22 3.70
N THR A 145 11.28 -3.36 3.75
CA THR A 145 11.19 -2.04 4.37
C THR A 145 11.45 -0.95 3.34
N TYR A 146 10.49 -0.04 3.21
CA TYR A 146 10.64 1.17 2.41
C TYR A 146 11.25 2.29 3.26
N TYR A 147 12.25 2.95 2.71
CA TYR A 147 12.93 4.09 3.29
C TYR A 147 12.51 5.34 2.54
N LYS A 148 12.09 6.36 3.31
CA LYS A 148 11.67 7.67 2.82
C LYS A 148 12.55 8.73 3.45
N PHE A 149 13.28 9.46 2.63
CA PHE A 149 14.15 10.54 3.05
C PHE A 149 13.41 11.88 3.01
N ILE A 150 13.62 12.69 4.04
CA ILE A 150 13.19 14.07 4.10
C ILE A 150 14.44 14.94 4.26
N SER A 151 14.68 15.82 3.29
CA SER A 151 15.60 16.95 3.50
C SER A 151 14.85 18.05 4.24
N LEU A 152 15.39 18.46 5.38
CA LEU A 152 14.86 19.57 6.16
C LEU A 152 15.70 20.80 5.80
N GLN A 153 15.15 21.67 4.95
CA GLN A 153 15.76 22.98 4.69
C GLN A 153 15.26 23.95 5.76
N ARG A 154 16.09 24.16 6.78
CA ARG A 154 15.84 25.20 7.79
C ARG A 154 16.48 26.52 7.40
#